data_AF-A0A381RKW1-F1
#
_entry.id   AF-A0A381RKW1-F1
#
_cell.length_a   1.000
_cell.length_b   1.000
_cell.length_c   1.000
_cell.angle_alpha   90.00
_cell.angle_beta   90.00
_cell.angle_gamma   90.00
#
_symmetry.space_group_name_H-M   'P 1'
#
loop_
_entity.id
_entity.type
_entity.pdbx_description
1 polymer ?
#
loop_
_entity_poly.entity_id
_entity_poly.type
_entity_poly.pdbx_seq_one_letter_code
_entity_poly.pdbx_strand_id
1 'polypeptide(L)'
;MDFETIPLKDLHFPPVIDWWPLAIGWQVLIIIIFIFCCYLLHKMYLRWNENKARRIAIVELKALKIKFENNKDPAFLIKQLSELLRRTMLAYVDRKEVAGLTGTEWLEFLDRGLEEKYFTLGIGQLIESLPYKNLDKHDKDIDIENLIDIVLKRLKTPIQGGIS
;
A
#
# COMPACT_ATOMS: atom_id res chain seq x y z
N MET A 1 -11.29 86.23 -41.07
CA MET A 1 -10.37 85.30 -40.40
C MET A 1 -10.63 85.46 -38.92
N ASP A 2 -10.83 84.35 -38.21
CA ASP A 2 -10.55 84.13 -36.78
C ASP A 2 -11.44 82.99 -36.31
N PHE A 3 -11.01 81.78 -36.68
CA PHE A 3 -11.50 80.55 -36.09
C PHE A 3 -10.83 80.45 -34.72
N GLU A 4 -11.40 81.14 -33.72
CA GLU A 4 -11.03 80.99 -32.33
C GLU A 4 -11.16 79.52 -31.92
N THR A 5 -9.99 78.87 -31.87
CA THR A 5 -9.60 77.75 -31.01
C THR A 5 -10.75 76.99 -30.38
N ILE A 6 -11.30 76.02 -31.13
CA ILE A 6 -12.13 74.96 -30.57
C ILE A 6 -11.24 74.21 -29.56
N PRO A 7 -11.53 74.23 -28.25
CA PRO A 7 -10.72 73.49 -27.30
C PRO A 7 -10.97 72.01 -27.56
N LEU A 8 -9.96 71.34 -28.11
CA LEU A 8 -9.91 69.89 -28.25
C LEU A 8 -10.05 69.32 -26.83
N LYS A 9 -11.26 68.90 -26.49
CA LYS A 9 -11.56 68.23 -25.24
C LYS A 9 -10.84 66.89 -25.28
N ASP A 10 -9.76 66.78 -24.51
CA ASP A 10 -8.99 65.55 -24.33
C ASP A 10 -9.95 64.40 -24.06
N LEU A 11 -10.02 63.47 -25.01
CA LEU A 11 -10.64 62.17 -24.82
C LEU A 11 -9.77 61.41 -23.83
N HIS A 12 -10.08 61.57 -22.53
CA HIS A 12 -9.67 60.62 -21.52
C HIS A 12 -10.28 59.27 -21.92
N PHE A 13 -9.47 58.41 -22.53
CA PHE A 13 -9.80 57.01 -22.63
C PHE A 13 -10.04 56.50 -21.21
N PRO A 14 -11.13 55.74 -20.95
CA PRO A 14 -11.26 55.08 -19.67
C PRO A 14 -9.97 54.29 -19.47
N PRO A 15 -9.37 54.32 -18.25
CA PRO A 15 -8.20 53.49 -17.98
C PRO A 15 -8.54 52.11 -18.51
N VAL A 16 -7.66 51.59 -19.38
CA VAL A 16 -7.74 50.22 -19.90
C VAL A 16 -8.22 49.41 -18.72
N ILE A 17 -9.38 48.77 -18.84
CA ILE A 17 -9.91 47.96 -17.74
C ILE A 17 -8.78 46.99 -17.46
N ASP A 18 -8.00 47.29 -16.43
CA ASP A 18 -6.99 46.39 -15.92
C ASP A 18 -7.84 45.17 -15.68
N TRP A 19 -7.63 44.13 -16.48
CA TRP A 19 -8.40 42.89 -16.38
C TRP A 19 -8.19 42.18 -15.03
N TRP A 20 -7.55 42.87 -14.09
CA TRP A 20 -7.51 42.65 -12.66
C TRP A 20 -8.67 43.41 -11.99
N PRO A 21 -9.59 42.67 -11.36
CA PRO A 21 -9.17 41.83 -10.27
C PRO A 21 -9.47 40.40 -10.66
N LEU A 22 -8.43 39.62 -10.95
CA LEU A 22 -8.50 38.19 -10.78
C LEU A 22 -8.87 37.98 -9.30
N ALA A 23 -10.18 37.90 -9.05
CA ALA A 23 -10.76 37.81 -7.73
C ALA A 23 -9.98 36.72 -6.99
N ILE A 24 -9.56 37.01 -5.76
CA ILE A 24 -8.80 36.11 -4.89
C ILE A 24 -9.32 34.65 -4.93
N GLY A 25 -10.59 34.44 -5.28
CA GLY A 25 -11.20 33.13 -5.57
C GLY A 25 -10.50 32.23 -6.59
N TRP A 26 -9.82 32.73 -7.64
CA TRP A 26 -9.09 31.84 -8.57
C TRP A 26 -7.78 31.31 -7.95
N GLN A 27 -7.12 32.11 -7.10
CA GLN A 27 -5.96 31.64 -6.36
C GLN A 27 -6.38 30.53 -5.38
N VAL A 28 -7.52 30.70 -4.71
CA VAL A 28 -8.12 29.66 -3.87
C VAL A 28 -8.45 28.40 -4.69
N LEU A 29 -9.02 28.55 -5.89
CA LEU A 29 -9.31 27.43 -6.78
C LEU A 29 -8.05 26.65 -7.18
N ILE A 30 -6.97 27.36 -7.55
CA ILE A 30 -5.68 26.75 -7.88
C ILE A 30 -5.11 25.99 -6.68
N ILE A 31 -5.19 26.56 -5.48
CA ILE A 31 -4.73 25.90 -4.25
C ILE A 31 -5.53 24.63 -3.99
N ILE A 32 -6.86 24.67 -4.13
CA ILE A 32 -7.72 23.49 -3.96
C ILE A 32 -7.36 22.41 -4.97
N ILE A 33 -7.20 22.76 -6.25
CA ILE A 33 -6.81 21.83 -7.31
C ILE A 33 -5.43 21.23 -7.00
N PHE A 34 -4.47 22.04 -6.54
CA PHE A 34 -3.14 21.59 -6.18
C PHE A 34 -3.18 20.58 -5.02
N ILE A 35 -3.90 20.90 -3.94
CA ILE A 35 -4.07 19.98 -2.80
C ILE A 35 -4.73 18.68 -3.25
N PHE A 36 -5.78 18.77 -4.08
CA PHE A 36 -6.46 17.59 -4.61
C PHE A 36 -5.53 16.73 -5.47
N CYS A 37 -4.74 17.36 -6.34
CA CYS A 37 -3.77 16.67 -7.18
C CYS A 37 -2.67 16.01 -6.33
N CYS A 38 -2.11 16.71 -5.33
CA CYS A 38 -1.17 16.14 -4.37
C CYS A 38 -1.76 14.96 -3.61
N TYR A 39 -3.02 15.06 -3.17
CA TYR A 39 -3.72 13.98 -2.50
C TYR A 39 -3.89 12.75 -3.41
N LEU A 40 -4.29 12.96 -4.67
CA LEU A 40 -4.41 11.88 -5.65
C LEU A 40 -3.07 11.23 -5.97
N LEU A 41 -2.02 12.04 -6.19
CA LEU A 41 -0.66 11.56 -6.46
C LEU A 41 -0.12 10.76 -5.27
N HIS A 42 -0.34 11.23 -4.04
CA HIS A 42 0.03 10.52 -2.84
C HIS A 42 -0.69 9.16 -2.76
N LYS A 43 -2.01 9.13 -2.99
CA LYS A 43 -2.81 7.89 -3.00
C LYS A 43 -2.35 6.92 -4.09
N MET A 44 -2.02 7.43 -5.28
CA MET A 44 -1.46 6.61 -6.37
C MET A 44 -0.07 6.08 -6.04
N TYR A 45 0.79 6.90 -5.42
CA TYR A 45 2.12 6.50 -5.00
C TYR A 45 2.07 5.38 -3.97
N LEU A 46 1.19 5.50 -2.95
CA LEU A 46 0.95 4.45 -1.97
C LEU A 46 0.52 3.15 -2.66
N ARG A 47 -0.49 3.20 -3.54
CA ARG A 47 -0.96 2.05 -4.33
C ARG A 47 0.11 1.42 -5.21
N TRP A 48 1.00 2.24 -5.77
CA TRP A 48 2.08 1.74 -6.61
C TRP A 48 3.15 1.04 -5.78
N ASN A 49 3.46 1.57 -4.59
CA ASN A 49 4.39 0.96 -3.65
C ASN A 49 3.84 -0.35 -3.05
N GLU A 50 2.55 -0.39 -2.74
CA GLU A 50 1.81 -1.57 -2.28
C GLU A 50 1.96 -2.77 -3.22
N ASN A 51 1.86 -2.53 -4.54
CA ASN A 51 2.03 -3.56 -5.56
C ASN A 51 3.49 -4.00 -5.73
N LYS A 52 4.46 -3.12 -5.45
CA LYS A 52 5.89 -3.48 -5.49
C LYS A 52 6.25 -4.43 -4.37
N ALA A 53 5.82 -4.16 -3.13
CA ALA A 53 6.09 -5.02 -1.98
C ALA A 53 5.62 -6.46 -2.21
N ARG A 54 4.40 -6.64 -2.73
CA ARG A 54 3.84 -7.96 -3.08
C ARG A 54 4.65 -8.68 -4.15
N ARG A 55 5.02 -7.97 -5.23
CA ARG A 55 5.81 -8.56 -6.32
C ARG A 55 7.17 -9.04 -5.82
N ILE A 56 7.85 -8.23 -5.01
CA ILE A 56 9.13 -8.58 -4.38
C ILE A 56 8.94 -9.81 -3.48
N ALA A 57 7.88 -9.83 -2.67
CA ALA A 57 7.60 -10.94 -1.77
C ALA A 57 7.36 -12.26 -2.51
N ILE A 58 6.64 -12.24 -3.64
CA ILE A 58 6.41 -13.44 -4.46
C ILE A 58 7.73 -13.97 -5.05
N VAL A 59 8.62 -13.08 -5.50
CA VAL A 59 9.94 -13.46 -6.03
C VAL A 59 10.79 -14.10 -4.92
N GLU A 60 10.77 -13.50 -3.73
CA GLU A 60 11.52 -14.00 -2.58
C GLU A 60 10.97 -15.33 -2.07
N LEU A 61 9.65 -15.51 -2.06
CA LEU A 61 9.01 -16.79 -1.74
C LEU A 61 9.50 -17.91 -2.67
N LYS A 62 9.63 -17.64 -3.97
CA LYS A 62 10.19 -18.61 -4.92
C LYS A 62 11.65 -18.94 -4.61
N ALA A 63 12.45 -17.93 -4.25
CA ALA A 63 13.84 -18.14 -3.85
C ALA A 63 13.95 -18.98 -2.56
N LEU A 64 13.03 -18.77 -1.60
CA LEU A 64 12.96 -19.56 -0.37
C LEU A 64 12.57 -21.02 -0.65
N LYS A 65 11.63 -21.27 -1.57
CA LYS A 65 11.28 -22.63 -2.00
C LYS A 65 12.50 -23.39 -2.54
N ILE A 66 13.27 -22.75 -3.42
CA ILE A 66 14.51 -23.35 -3.98
C ILE A 66 15.56 -23.62 -2.88
N LYS A 67 15.71 -22.70 -1.91
CA LYS A 67 16.61 -22.91 -0.77
C LYS A 67 16.19 -24.09 0.10
N PHE A 68 14.88 -24.28 0.29
CA PHE A 68 14.36 -25.40 1.06
C PHE A 68 14.60 -26.74 0.37
N GLU A 69 14.45 -26.82 -0.95
CA GLU A 69 14.77 -28.03 -1.72
C GLU A 69 16.23 -28.52 -1.49
N ASN A 70 17.14 -27.58 -1.26
CA ASN A 70 18.56 -27.87 -1.01
C ASN A 70 18.89 -28.22 0.45
N ASN A 71 18.37 -27.45 1.42
CA ASN A 71 18.77 -27.59 2.85
C ASN A 71 17.79 -28.44 3.69
N LYS A 72 16.56 -28.65 3.20
CA LYS A 72 15.48 -29.42 3.88
C LYS A 72 15.29 -29.07 5.35
N ASP A 73 15.50 -27.80 5.71
CA ASP A 73 15.28 -27.28 7.06
C ASP A 73 13.91 -26.58 7.14
N PRO A 74 12.88 -27.26 7.69
CA PRO A 74 11.54 -26.70 7.79
C PRO A 74 11.49 -25.53 8.78
N ALA A 75 12.30 -25.55 9.84
CA ALA A 75 12.32 -24.50 10.85
C ALA A 75 12.80 -23.17 10.26
N PHE A 76 13.90 -23.25 9.51
CA PHE A 76 14.43 -22.10 8.79
C PHE A 76 13.41 -21.53 7.80
N LEU A 77 12.78 -22.39 7.00
CA LEU A 77 11.80 -21.94 6.01
C LEU A 77 10.60 -21.26 6.67
N ILE A 78 10.00 -21.85 7.70
CA ILE A 78 8.81 -21.29 8.34
C ILE A 78 9.10 -19.92 8.96
N LYS A 79 10.27 -19.77 9.58
CA LYS A 79 10.72 -18.46 10.09
C LYS A 79 10.81 -17.42 8.97
N GLN A 80 11.43 -17.78 7.84
CA GLN A 80 11.55 -16.89 6.69
C GLN A 80 10.18 -16.54 6.08
N LEU A 81 9.25 -17.50 6.01
CA LEU A 81 7.88 -17.26 5.55
C LEU A 81 7.14 -16.28 6.48
N SER A 82 7.28 -16.43 7.79
CA SER A 82 6.69 -15.54 8.79
C SER A 82 7.21 -14.11 8.66
N GLU A 83 8.53 -13.96 8.59
CA GLU A 83 9.16 -12.65 8.43
C GLU A 83 8.75 -12.00 7.10
N LEU A 84 8.75 -12.78 6.01
CA LEU A 84 8.33 -12.31 4.68
C LEU A 84 6.89 -11.80 4.70
N LEU A 85 5.97 -12.58 5.28
CA LEU A 85 4.56 -12.23 5.36
C LEU A 85 4.37 -10.97 6.20
N ARG A 86 5.02 -10.89 7.37
CA ARG A 86 4.93 -9.75 8.28
C ARG A 86 5.46 -8.47 7.63
N ARG A 87 6.64 -8.54 7.01
CA ARG A 87 7.22 -7.42 6.26
C ARG A 87 6.33 -6.98 5.10
N THR A 88 5.73 -7.94 4.39
CA THR A 88 4.87 -7.63 3.25
C THR A 88 3.57 -6.97 3.68
N MET A 89 2.93 -7.44 4.74
CA MET A 89 1.69 -6.83 5.25
C MET A 89 1.94 -5.44 5.84
N LEU A 90 3.05 -5.23 6.56
CA LEU A 90 3.45 -3.91 7.06
C LEU A 90 3.76 -2.91 5.94
N ALA A 91 4.19 -3.40 4.77
CA ALA A 91 4.41 -2.57 3.59
C ALA A 91 3.16 -2.40 2.72
N TYR A 92 2.15 -3.26 2.88
CA TYR A 92 0.94 -3.29 2.07
C TYR A 92 -0.26 -2.60 2.72
N VAL A 93 -0.36 -2.60 4.05
CA VAL A 93 -1.45 -1.97 4.81
C VAL A 93 -0.88 -0.88 5.71
N ASP A 94 -1.70 0.11 6.09
CA ASP A 94 -1.28 1.16 7.01
C ASP A 94 -0.67 0.53 8.28
N ARG A 95 0.54 0.96 8.61
CA ARG A 95 1.29 0.49 9.77
C ARG A 95 0.46 0.60 11.06
N LYS A 96 -0.46 1.56 11.15
CA LYS A 96 -1.35 1.73 12.31
C LYS A 96 -2.30 0.54 12.51
N GLU A 97 -2.75 -0.09 11.44
CA GLU A 97 -3.68 -1.22 11.51
C GLU A 97 -2.96 -2.53 11.80
N VAL A 98 -1.73 -2.70 11.30
CA VAL A 98 -1.02 -4.00 11.34
C VAL A 98 0.03 -4.08 12.45
N ALA A 99 0.68 -2.98 12.85
CA ALA A 99 1.81 -3.04 13.78
C ALA A 99 1.44 -3.52 15.18
N GLY A 100 0.17 -3.39 15.59
CA GLY A 100 -0.33 -3.89 16.87
C GLY A 100 -0.80 -5.35 16.83
N LEU A 101 -1.01 -5.93 15.65
CA LEU A 101 -1.60 -7.26 15.52
C LEU A 101 -0.58 -8.33 15.90
N THR A 102 -0.96 -9.15 16.88
CA THR A 102 -0.20 -10.29 17.37
C THR A 102 -1.15 -11.41 17.78
N GLY A 103 -0.64 -12.63 17.87
CA GLY A 103 -1.46 -13.78 18.19
C GLY A 103 -2.53 -14.04 17.14
N THR A 104 -3.65 -14.53 17.64
CA THR A 104 -4.85 -14.83 16.86
C THR A 104 -5.32 -13.65 15.99
N GLU A 105 -5.16 -12.40 16.45
CA GLU A 105 -5.56 -11.22 15.67
C GLU A 105 -4.77 -11.07 14.37
N TRP A 106 -3.49 -11.48 14.37
CA TRP A 106 -2.66 -11.50 13.18
C TRP A 106 -3.13 -12.58 12.20
N LEU A 107 -3.43 -13.78 12.69
CA LEU A 107 -3.94 -14.87 11.84
C LEU A 107 -5.31 -14.55 11.24
N GLU A 108 -6.21 -13.96 12.03
CA GLU A 108 -7.52 -13.50 11.55
C GLU A 108 -7.37 -12.41 10.49
N PHE A 109 -6.42 -11.49 10.65
CA PHE A 109 -6.11 -10.49 9.65
C PHE A 109 -5.62 -11.12 8.34
N LEU A 110 -4.77 -12.16 8.41
CA LEU A 110 -4.32 -12.88 7.22
C LEU A 110 -5.44 -13.64 6.51
N ASP A 111 -6.46 -14.09 7.23
CA ASP A 111 -7.64 -14.71 6.64
C ASP A 111 -8.57 -13.69 5.95
N ARG A 112 -8.43 -12.38 6.19
CA ARG A 112 -9.30 -11.36 5.57
C ARG A 112 -9.17 -11.33 4.04
N GLY A 113 -10.26 -11.63 3.35
CA GLY A 113 -10.32 -11.65 1.88
C GLY A 113 -9.88 -12.99 1.28
N LEU A 114 -9.54 -14.00 2.08
CA LEU A 114 -9.47 -15.39 1.63
C LEU A 114 -10.85 -16.04 1.72
N GLU A 115 -11.08 -17.05 0.87
CA GLU A 115 -12.34 -17.82 0.86
C GLU A 115 -12.49 -18.70 2.11
N GLU A 116 -11.38 -19.13 2.68
CA GLU A 116 -11.32 -20.02 3.85
C GLU A 116 -10.31 -19.52 4.89
N LYS A 117 -10.46 -19.99 6.14
CA LYS A 117 -9.61 -19.63 7.27
C LYS A 117 -8.33 -20.47 7.33
N TYR A 118 -7.45 -20.30 6.34
CA TYR A 118 -6.19 -21.06 6.23
C TYR A 118 -5.21 -20.78 7.37
N PHE A 119 -5.22 -19.56 7.93
CA PHE A 119 -4.28 -19.13 8.96
C PHE A 119 -4.82 -19.31 10.37
N THR A 120 -6.10 -19.08 10.60
CA THR A 120 -6.72 -19.23 11.92
C THR A 120 -7.10 -20.68 12.23
N LEU A 121 -7.50 -21.50 11.24
CA LEU A 121 -7.96 -22.88 11.44
C LEU A 121 -7.10 -23.93 10.73
N GLY A 122 -6.05 -23.52 10.01
CA GLY A 122 -5.23 -24.41 9.20
C GLY A 122 -3.74 -24.40 9.58
N ILE A 123 -2.92 -24.93 8.67
CA ILE A 123 -1.46 -25.02 8.82
C ILE A 123 -0.79 -23.64 8.94
N GLY A 124 -1.47 -22.55 8.61
CA GLY A 124 -0.94 -21.19 8.76
C GLY A 124 -0.73 -20.73 10.21
N GLN A 125 -1.31 -21.41 11.20
CA GLN A 125 -1.01 -21.16 12.64
C GLN A 125 0.48 -21.36 12.98
N LEU A 126 1.17 -22.19 12.18
CA LEU A 126 2.59 -22.45 12.31
C LEU A 126 3.45 -21.20 12.08
N ILE A 127 2.97 -20.25 11.27
CA ILE A 127 3.71 -19.03 10.93
C ILE A 127 3.89 -18.10 12.15
N GLU A 128 2.94 -18.14 13.07
CA GLU A 128 2.99 -17.36 14.29
C GLU A 128 3.66 -18.09 15.45
N SER A 129 3.35 -19.38 15.61
CA SER A 129 3.81 -20.17 16.75
C SER A 129 5.27 -20.64 16.63
N LEU A 130 5.80 -20.79 15.41
CA LEU A 130 7.10 -21.43 15.17
C LEU A 130 8.36 -20.54 15.07
N PRO A 131 8.33 -19.21 14.87
CA PRO A 131 9.57 -18.42 14.86
C PRO A 131 10.40 -18.56 16.15
N TYR A 132 9.75 -18.98 17.25
CA TYR A 132 10.33 -19.10 18.59
C TYR A 132 10.22 -20.51 19.21
N LYS A 133 9.55 -21.46 18.56
CA LYS A 133 9.45 -22.84 19.06
C LYS A 133 10.52 -23.67 18.35
N ASN A 134 11.48 -24.21 19.10
CA ASN A 134 12.39 -25.21 18.56
C ASN A 134 11.55 -26.38 18.05
N LEU A 135 11.59 -26.61 16.73
CA LEU A 135 10.93 -27.74 16.11
C LEU A 135 11.69 -29.00 16.53
N ASP A 136 11.12 -29.74 17.47
CA ASP A 136 11.63 -31.05 17.83
C ASP A 136 11.54 -31.99 16.61
N LYS A 137 12.45 -32.95 16.51
CA LYS A 137 12.59 -33.92 15.41
C LYS A 137 11.33 -34.77 15.11
N HIS A 138 10.26 -34.62 15.88
CA HIS A 138 8.97 -35.30 15.72
C HIS A 138 8.01 -34.63 14.73
N ASP A 139 8.25 -33.37 14.33
CA ASP A 139 7.42 -32.62 13.36
C ASP A 139 7.84 -32.87 11.90
N LYS A 140 8.21 -34.10 11.55
CA LYS A 140 8.64 -34.47 10.19
C LYS A 140 7.49 -34.57 9.17
N ASP A 141 6.25 -34.45 9.64
CA ASP A 141 5.03 -34.56 8.82
C ASP A 141 4.37 -33.20 8.57
N ILE A 142 5.09 -32.10 8.78
CA ILE A 142 4.60 -30.78 8.40
C ILE A 142 4.56 -30.73 6.87
N ASP A 143 3.36 -30.53 6.33
CA ASP A 143 3.13 -30.28 4.91
C ASP A 143 3.61 -28.87 4.52
N ILE A 144 4.93 -28.77 4.33
CA ILE A 144 5.60 -27.53 3.94
C ILE A 144 5.12 -27.03 2.58
N GLU A 145 4.74 -27.93 1.67
CA GLU A 145 4.26 -27.54 0.35
C GLU A 145 2.92 -26.82 0.44
N ASN A 146 1.98 -27.36 1.22
CA ASN A 146 0.71 -26.71 1.51
C ASN A 146 0.92 -25.36 2.22
N LEU A 147 1.88 -25.28 3.16
CA LEU A 147 2.22 -24.02 3.83
C LEU A 147 2.71 -22.94 2.84
N ILE A 148 3.59 -23.31 1.90
CA ILE A 148 4.06 -22.39 0.86
C ILE A 148 2.90 -21.94 -0.03
N ASP A 149 1.98 -22.83 -0.37
CA ASP A 149 0.85 -22.51 -1.25
C ASP A 149 -0.14 -21.55 -0.59
N ILE A 150 -0.48 -21.74 0.69
CA ILE A 150 -1.35 -20.79 1.41
C ILE A 150 -0.70 -19.41 1.55
N VAL A 151 0.62 -19.35 1.76
CA VAL A 151 1.38 -18.10 1.81
C VAL A 151 1.36 -17.43 0.43
N LEU A 152 1.57 -18.19 -0.65
CA LEU A 152 1.48 -17.68 -2.01
C LEU A 152 0.06 -17.16 -2.32
N LYS A 153 -0.98 -17.89 -1.92
CA LYS A 153 -2.39 -17.49 -2.07
C LYS A 153 -2.63 -16.17 -1.36
N ARG A 154 -2.20 -16.04 -0.10
CA ARG A 154 -2.29 -14.80 0.69
C ARG A 154 -1.56 -13.62 0.05
N LEU A 155 -0.36 -13.82 -0.51
CA LEU A 155 0.40 -12.77 -1.18
C LEU A 155 -0.25 -12.31 -2.50
N LYS A 156 -0.92 -13.22 -3.20
CA LYS A 156 -1.68 -12.90 -4.42
C LYS A 156 -3.00 -12.20 -4.13
N THR A 157 -3.66 -12.53 -3.02
CA THR A 157 -4.98 -11.99 -2.71
C THR A 157 -4.90 -10.57 -2.12
N PRO A 158 -5.55 -9.57 -2.73
CA PRO A 158 -5.72 -8.25 -2.11
C PRO A 158 -6.51 -8.38 -0.80
N ILE A 159 -6.10 -7.66 0.24
CA ILE A 159 -6.96 -7.52 1.42
C ILE A 159 -8.13 -6.65 0.97
N GLN A 160 -9.32 -7.24 0.84
CA GLN A 160 -10.55 -6.47 0.62
C GLN A 160 -10.81 -5.66 1.90
N GLY A 161 -10.29 -4.44 1.94
CA GLY A 161 -10.43 -3.56 3.09
C GLY A 161 -9.98 -2.12 2.84
N GLY A 162 -9.92 -1.69 1.58
CA GLY A 162 -9.36 -0.39 1.23
C GLY A 162 -10.01 0.32 0.07
N ILE A 163 -11.27 0.02 -0.30
CA ILE A 163 -12.15 0.96 -1.00
C ILE A 163 -13.61 0.56 -0.69
N SER A 164 -14.21 1.24 0.27
CA SER A 164 -15.60 1.67 0.20
C SER A 164 -15.60 3.16 0.46
#